data_AF-A0A368LAA5-F1
#
_entry.id   AF-A0A368LAA5-F1
#
_cell.length_a   1.000
_cell.length_b   1.000
_cell.length_c   1.000
_cell.angle_alpha   90.00
_cell.angle_beta   90.00
_cell.angle_gamma   90.00
#
_symmetry.space_group_name_H-M   'P 1'
#
loop_
_entity.id
_entity.type
_entity.pdbx_description
1 polymer ?
#
loop_
_entity_poly.entity_id
_entity_poly.type
_entity_poly.pdbx_seq_one_letter_code
_entity_poly.pdbx_strand_id
1 'polypeptide(L)' 'MSKGKKGKKGKKLVPKKKCCKSTPRCKRCPIRMLAEGRLDPADAKEIFQKARNRKQAKKAHLDVPQG' A
#
# COMPACT_ATOMS: atom_id res chain seq x y z
N MET A 1 30.90 4.37 3.63
CA MET A 1 30.70 2.91 3.49
C MET A 1 29.52 2.62 2.56
N SER A 2 29.82 1.88 1.50
CA SER A 2 28.99 1.00 0.67
C SER A 2 27.59 1.43 0.19
N LYS A 3 27.60 1.79 -1.09
CA LYS A 3 26.52 1.95 -2.05
C LYS A 3 25.95 0.58 -2.44
N GLY A 4 24.64 0.41 -2.30
CA GLY A 4 23.82 -0.39 -3.23
C GLY A 4 23.64 -1.88 -2.95
N LYS A 5 22.38 -2.24 -2.67
CA LYS A 5 21.73 -3.42 -3.25
C LYS A 5 20.24 -3.15 -3.44
N LYS A 6 19.89 -2.25 -4.37
CA LYS A 6 18.53 -2.18 -4.91
C LYS A 6 18.35 -3.39 -5.84
N GLY A 7 17.98 -4.52 -5.23
CA GLY A 7 17.61 -5.72 -5.98
C GLY A 7 16.55 -5.36 -7.01
N LYS A 8 16.79 -5.76 -8.26
CA LYS A 8 15.79 -5.75 -9.33
C LYS A 8 14.68 -6.74 -8.96
N LYS A 9 13.76 -6.35 -8.07
CA LYS A 9 12.49 -7.06 -7.88
C LYS A 9 11.69 -6.78 -9.16
N GLY A 10 11.58 -7.79 -10.03
CA GLY A 10 10.83 -7.72 -11.29
C GLY A 10 9.50 -7.02 -11.07
N LYS A 11 9.05 -6.21 -12.06
CA LYS A 11 7.95 -5.21 -12.01
C LYS A 11 6.68 -5.69 -11.26
N LYS A 12 6.75 -5.90 -9.95
CA LYS A 12 5.60 -6.11 -9.08
C LYS A 12 4.86 -4.79 -9.14
N LEU A 13 3.55 -4.86 -9.34
CA LEU A 13 2.71 -3.67 -9.33
C LEU A 13 2.85 -3.00 -7.96
N VAL A 14 3.77 -2.03 -7.86
CA VAL A 14 4.06 -1.35 -6.60
C VAL A 14 2.80 -0.58 -6.19
N PRO A 15 2.34 -0.75 -4.94
CA PRO A 15 1.20 0.01 -4.44
C PRO A 15 1.48 1.51 -4.52
N LYS A 16 0.43 2.30 -4.78
CA LYS A 16 0.55 3.75 -4.76
C LYS A 16 0.83 4.23 -3.34
N LYS A 17 1.70 5.23 -3.22
CA LYS A 17 1.99 5.96 -1.97
C LYS A 17 0.75 6.60 -1.32
N LYS A 18 -0.29 6.91 -2.09
CA LYS A 18 -1.57 7.50 -1.62
C LYS A 18 -2.72 6.80 -2.35
N CYS A 19 -3.77 6.42 -1.62
CA CYS A 19 -5.03 5.96 -2.19
C CYS A 19 -5.60 7.07 -3.06
N CYS A 20 -5.81 6.77 -4.33
CA CYS A 20 -6.22 7.78 -5.31
C CYS A 20 -7.68 8.20 -5.16
N LYS A 21 -8.54 7.45 -4.42
CA LYS A 21 -9.97 7.69 -4.12
C LYS A 21 -10.88 7.96 -5.33
N SER A 22 -10.48 8.85 -6.23
CA SER A 22 -11.15 9.30 -7.45
C SER A 22 -11.23 8.26 -8.56
N THR A 23 -10.45 7.18 -8.49
CA THR A 23 -10.47 6.11 -9.52
C THR A 23 -10.86 4.78 -8.88
N PRO A 24 -12.05 4.24 -9.17
CA PRO A 24 -12.56 3.01 -8.55
C PRO A 24 -11.78 1.75 -8.95
N ARG A 25 -11.01 1.79 -10.05
CA ARG A 25 -10.32 0.61 -10.64
C ARG A 25 -8.79 0.72 -10.64
N CYS A 26 -8.19 1.43 -9.70
CA CYS A 26 -6.73 1.48 -9.65
C CYS A 26 -6.14 0.13 -9.22
N LYS A 27 -5.52 -0.59 -10.16
CA LYS A 27 -4.80 -1.87 -9.93
C LYS A 27 -3.62 -1.75 -8.95
N ARG A 28 -3.18 -0.53 -8.64
CA ARG A 28 -2.12 -0.20 -7.66
C ARG A 28 -2.69 0.43 -6.38
N CYS A 29 -4.00 0.32 -6.14
CA CYS A 29 -4.62 0.91 -4.96
C CYS A 29 -4.18 0.15 -3.69
N PRO A 30 -3.55 0.82 -2.71
CA PRO A 30 -3.12 0.14 -1.49
C PRO A 30 -4.28 -0.45 -0.69
N ILE A 31 -5.48 0.15 -0.74
CA ILE A 31 -6.69 -0.40 -0.10
C ILE A 31 -7.09 -1.74 -0.71
N ARG A 32 -7.16 -1.82 -2.04
CA ARG A 32 -7.50 -3.08 -2.73
C ARG A 32 -6.43 -4.13 -2.56
N MET A 33 -5.15 -3.74 -2.69
CA MET A 33 -4.06 -4.70 -2.49
C MET A 33 -4.04 -5.25 -1.06
N LEU A 34 -4.36 -4.42 -0.06
CA LEU A 34 -4.55 -4.87 1.32
C LEU A 34 -5.74 -5.82 1.45
N ALA A 35 -6.90 -5.47 0.89
CA ALA A 35 -8.09 -6.32 0.89
C ALA A 35 -7.88 -7.66 0.16
N GLU A 36 -7.11 -7.65 -0.92
CA GLU A 36 -6.74 -8.84 -1.71
C GLU A 36 -5.58 -9.64 -1.06
N GLY A 37 -5.00 -9.18 0.06
CA GLY A 37 -3.85 -9.83 0.72
C GLY A 37 -2.55 -9.80 -0.11
N ARG A 38 -2.48 -8.96 -1.16
CA ARG A 38 -1.33 -8.82 -2.06
C ARG A 38 -0.36 -7.72 -1.63
N LEU A 39 -0.69 -6.99 -0.57
CA LEU A 39 0.14 -5.95 0.01
C LEU A 39 0.99 -6.53 1.13
N ASP A 40 2.30 -6.34 1.05
CA ASP A 40 3.21 -6.74 2.11
C ASP A 40 2.92 -5.94 3.40
N PRO A 41 2.93 -6.57 4.58
CA PRO A 41 2.63 -5.89 5.84
C PRO A 41 3.60 -4.74 6.15
N ALA A 42 4.86 -4.80 5.73
CA ALA A 42 5.80 -3.70 5.92
C ALA A 42 5.46 -2.50 5.03
N ASP A 43 5.11 -2.76 3.76
CA ASP A 43 4.63 -1.73 2.83
C ASP A 43 3.27 -1.16 3.29
N ALA A 44 2.39 -1.99 3.83
CA ALA A 44 1.10 -1.56 4.39
C ALA A 44 1.31 -0.60 5.57
N LYS A 45 2.25 -0.90 6.48
CA LYS A 45 2.58 -0.02 7.60
C LYS A 45 3.01 1.36 7.10
N GLU A 46 3.95 1.45 6.16
CA GLU A 46 4.43 2.73 5.62
C GLU A 46 3.34 3.50 4.86
N ILE A 47 2.59 2.81 4.00
CA ILE A 47 1.59 3.47 3.13
C ILE A 47 0.41 3.98 3.95
N PHE A 48 -0.05 3.22 4.95
CA PHE A 48 -1.23 3.57 5.74
C PHE A 48 -0.95 4.50 6.92
N GLN A 49 0.32 4.85 7.21
CA GLN A 49 0.65 5.98 8.09
C GLN A 49 0.02 7.30 7.62
N LYS A 50 -0.24 7.46 6.33
CA LYS A 50 -0.91 8.66 5.80
C LYS A 50 -2.37 8.69 6.22
N ALA A 51 -2.79 9.80 6.82
CA ALA A 51 -4.17 10.02 7.26
C ALA A 51 -5.23 9.71 6.19
N ARG A 52 -4.96 10.08 4.91
CA ARG A 52 -5.86 9.75 3.79
C ARG A 52 -6.06 8.24 3.64
N ASN A 53 -4.99 7.45 3.73
CA ASN A 53 -5.05 6.00 3.53
C ASN A 53 -5.71 5.31 4.73
N ARG A 54 -5.35 5.71 5.96
CA ARG A 54 -6.02 5.21 7.18
C ARG A 54 -7.52 5.48 7.19
N LYS A 55 -7.95 6.68 6.79
CA LYS A 55 -9.39 7.01 6.64
C LYS A 55 -10.09 6.13 5.61
N GLN A 56 -9.44 5.85 4.47
CA GLN A 56 -10.01 4.98 3.44
C GLN A 56 -10.06 3.52 3.88
N ALA A 57 -9.04 3.04 4.60
CA ALA A 57 -9.03 1.69 5.16
C ALA A 57 -10.15 1.49 6.17
N LYS A 58 -10.32 2.45 7.10
CA LYS A 58 -11.42 2.46 8.06
C LYS A 58 -12.78 2.48 7.38
N LYS A 59 -12.95 3.30 6.33
CA LYS A 59 -14.18 3.32 5.52
C LYS A 59 -14.44 1.98 4.82
N ALA A 60 -13.38 1.28 4.42
CA ALA A 60 -13.47 -0.04 3.79
C ALA A 60 -13.52 -1.19 4.81
N HIS A 61 -13.57 -0.90 6.12
CA HIS A 61 -13.53 -1.89 7.20
C HIS A 61 -12.37 -2.90 7.08
N LEU A 62 -11.23 -2.43 6.57
CA LEU A 62 -10.02 -3.26 6.45
C LEU A 62 -9.16 -3.12 7.70
N ASP A 63 -8.67 -4.26 8.19
CA ASP A 63 -7.65 -4.28 9.22
C ASP A 63 -6.32 -3.83 8.61
N VAL A 64 -5.81 -2.70 9.08
CA VAL A 64 -4.51 -2.17 8.68
C VAL A 64 -3.54 -2.56 9.77
N PRO A 65 -2.41 -3.20 9.45
CA PRO A 65 -1.38 -3.50 10.45
C PRO A 65 -0.88 -2.19 11.07
N GLN A 66 -1.41 -1.88 12.25
CA GLN A 66 -0.94 -0.82 13.14
C GLN A 66 0.06 -1.49 14.07
N GLY A 67 1.32 -1.49 13.66
CA GLY A 67 2.39 -1.87 14.58
C GLY A 67 2.85 -0.68 15.39
#